data_AF-A0AAV4JU29-F1
#
_entry.id   AF-A0AAV4JU29-F1
#
_cell.length_a   1.000
_cell.length_b   1.000
_cell.length_c   1.000
_cell.angle_alpha   90.00
_cell.angle_beta   90.00
_cell.angle_gamma   90.00
#
_symmetry.space_group_name_H-M   'P 1'
#
loop_
_entity.id
_entity.type
_entity.pdbx_description
1 polymer ?
#
loop_
_entity_poly.entity_id
_entity_poly.type
_entity_poly.pdbx_seq_one_letter_code
_entity_poly.pdbx_strand_id
1 'polypeptide(L)'
;MHFRQSSTAYPYTKGRRCSACPNSCEKGLCESTIVVVVVVVVVVVVVVVVVVVVVVVVVVVVVVVVVVVVVVAAAAVVVVIVAVVVVVVVSGLGKVKAVFHGTVLCRFPPRHFIRKQASENRSLYFVSFLFHDAVNMPRAQPLPIINGNRPSAPRTTTTTTTPIPPFVSPYNCTYRGLRSNLQECKSFGDKGSDTQACASKGGQFGCNDCVRYYNVKKDYCPVMCGICDAPCGGKICVNGGILNPDTCNCTCTPPYYGDTCAEHSGAYDDDGEDYDDDDDDDDDDDDDGYGKGLIAAS
;
A
#
# COMPACT_ATOMS: atom_id res chain seq x y z
N MET A 1 -7.71 -7.79 1.49
CA MET A 1 -8.93 -8.24 0.79
C MET A 1 -9.16 -7.33 -0.41
N HIS A 2 -8.68 -7.73 -1.59
CA HIS A 2 -8.99 -7.05 -2.86
C HIS A 2 -10.37 -7.53 -3.31
N PHE A 3 -11.35 -6.62 -3.37
CA PHE A 3 -12.62 -6.90 -4.05
C PHE A 3 -12.37 -6.97 -5.56
N ARG A 4 -12.06 -8.16 -6.07
CA ARG A 4 -12.30 -8.50 -7.48
C ARG A 4 -13.82 -8.50 -7.68
N GLN A 5 -14.34 -7.50 -8.39
CA GLN A 5 -15.70 -7.55 -8.91
C GLN A 5 -15.74 -8.59 -10.04
N SER A 6 -16.03 -9.85 -9.69
CA SER A 6 -16.09 -10.98 -10.62
C SER A 6 -17.45 -11.14 -11.33
N SER A 7 -18.38 -10.18 -11.20
CA SER A 7 -19.67 -10.28 -11.90
C SER A 7 -19.62 -9.49 -13.21
N THR A 8 -19.09 -10.13 -14.24
CA THR A 8 -19.04 -9.66 -15.64
C THR A 8 -20.33 -9.93 -16.42
N ALA A 9 -21.43 -10.31 -15.75
CA ALA A 9 -22.68 -10.64 -16.45
C ALA A 9 -23.32 -9.42 -17.12
N TYR A 10 -23.16 -8.21 -16.58
CA TYR A 10 -23.54 -6.95 -17.21
C TYR A 10 -22.63 -5.79 -16.76
N PRO A 11 -21.39 -5.66 -17.27
CA PRO A 11 -20.42 -4.67 -16.79
C PRO A 11 -20.60 -3.29 -17.43
N TYR A 12 -21.64 -3.12 -18.26
CA TYR A 12 -21.89 -1.87 -18.98
C TYR A 12 -23.11 -1.18 -18.40
N THR A 13 -22.89 -0.17 -17.56
CA THR A 13 -23.96 0.75 -17.18
C THR A 13 -24.31 1.60 -18.40
N LYS A 14 -25.34 1.18 -19.16
CA LYS A 14 -25.95 2.03 -20.20
C LYS A 14 -26.52 3.29 -19.54
N GLY A 15 -26.10 4.46 -20.01
CA GLY A 15 -26.71 5.74 -19.62
C GLY A 15 -25.76 6.72 -18.92
N ARG A 16 -26.28 7.91 -18.58
CA ARG A 16 -25.53 8.90 -17.80
C ARG A 16 -25.27 8.34 -16.39
N ARG A 17 -24.16 8.69 -15.73
CA ARG A 17 -23.71 8.17 -14.40
C ARG A 17 -24.81 7.94 -13.35
N CYS A 18 -25.92 8.67 -13.41
CA CYS A 18 -27.05 8.59 -12.48
C CYS A 18 -28.13 7.53 -12.79
N SER A 19 -28.14 6.88 -13.97
CA SER A 19 -29.22 5.94 -14.30
C SER A 19 -29.15 4.62 -13.52
N ALA A 20 -27.99 4.30 -12.95
CA ALA A 20 -27.79 3.10 -12.12
C ALA A 20 -28.14 3.30 -10.63
N CYS A 21 -28.40 4.54 -10.21
CA CYS A 21 -28.69 4.91 -8.83
C CYS A 21 -30.09 5.54 -8.78
N PRO A 22 -31.17 4.77 -8.90
CA PRO A 22 -32.53 5.31 -8.78
C PRO A 22 -32.68 5.91 -7.38
N ASN A 23 -32.91 7.23 -7.34
CA ASN A 23 -33.17 8.08 -6.17
C ASN A 23 -31.99 8.69 -5.40
N SER A 24 -30.72 8.40 -5.72
CA SER A 24 -29.55 8.92 -4.99
C SER A 24 -28.42 9.42 -5.90
N CYS A 25 -28.74 10.34 -6.81
CA CYS A 25 -27.73 11.00 -7.65
C CYS A 25 -27.81 12.53 -7.52
N GLU A 26 -27.15 13.07 -6.51
CA GLU A 26 -26.94 14.52 -6.39
C GLU A 26 -25.55 14.86 -6.98
N LYS A 27 -25.50 15.77 -7.97
CA LYS A 27 -24.26 16.25 -8.62
C LYS A 27 -23.43 15.19 -9.37
N GLY A 28 -24.04 14.08 -9.80
CA GLY A 28 -23.37 13.09 -10.67
C GLY A 28 -22.43 12.12 -9.94
N LEU A 29 -22.54 12.03 -8.63
CA LEU A 29 -21.90 11.03 -7.78
C LEU A 29 -23.00 10.20 -7.12
N CYS A 30 -22.95 8.87 -7.24
CA CYS A 30 -23.80 8.01 -6.42
C CYS A 30 -23.35 8.15 -4.97
N GLU A 31 -24.32 8.23 -4.07
CA GLU A 31 -24.19 8.49 -2.62
C GLU A 31 -23.41 7.39 -1.84
N SER A 32 -22.62 6.56 -2.51
CA SER A 32 -21.79 5.54 -1.87
C SER A 32 -20.65 6.15 -1.05
N THR A 33 -20.21 7.36 -1.38
CA THR A 33 -19.19 8.08 -0.58
C THR A 33 -19.68 8.44 0.81
N ILE A 34 -20.96 8.78 0.98
CA ILE A 34 -21.52 9.12 2.30
C ILE A 34 -21.54 7.87 3.18
N VAL A 35 -21.97 6.72 2.64
CA VAL A 35 -21.95 5.45 3.39
C VAL A 35 -20.53 5.08 3.79
N VAL A 36 -19.55 5.18 2.88
CA VAL A 36 -18.13 4.92 3.21
C VAL A 36 -17.65 5.88 4.31
N VAL A 37 -17.96 7.16 4.22
CA VAL A 37 -17.57 8.15 5.25
C VAL A 37 -18.22 7.82 6.60
N VAL A 38 -19.51 7.49 6.63
CA VAL A 38 -20.21 7.11 7.86
C VAL A 38 -19.60 5.85 8.47
N VAL A 39 -19.31 4.82 7.65
CA VAL A 39 -18.66 3.59 8.12
C VAL A 39 -17.27 3.90 8.68
N VAL A 40 -16.47 4.72 8.00
CA VAL A 40 -15.15 5.16 8.48
C VAL A 40 -15.28 5.90 9.82
N VAL A 41 -16.24 6.81 9.95
CA VAL A 41 -16.48 7.54 11.21
C VAL A 41 -16.88 6.59 12.34
N VAL A 42 -17.77 5.62 12.08
CA VAL A 42 -18.17 4.61 13.08
C VAL A 42 -16.96 3.77 13.50
N VAL A 43 -16.13 3.33 12.55
CA VAL A 43 -14.90 2.58 12.85
C VAL A 43 -13.95 3.43 13.71
N VAL A 44 -13.73 4.70 13.37
CA VAL A 44 -12.90 5.61 14.15
C VAL A 44 -13.44 5.77 15.58
N VAL A 45 -14.75 5.95 15.75
CA VAL A 45 -15.39 6.05 17.07
C VAL A 45 -15.19 4.78 17.88
N VAL A 46 -15.38 3.59 17.28
CA VAL A 46 -15.15 2.31 17.95
C VAL A 46 -13.69 2.18 18.40
N VAL A 47 -12.73 2.53 17.54
CA VAL A 47 -11.30 2.51 17.89
C VAL A 47 -11.00 3.43 19.08
N VAL A 48 -11.55 4.66 19.08
CA VAL A 48 -11.37 5.60 20.20
C VAL A 48 -11.95 5.03 21.50
N VAL A 49 -13.15 4.42 21.45
CA VAL A 49 -13.76 3.80 22.63
C VAL A 49 -12.89 2.66 23.18
N VAL A 50 -12.36 1.80 22.30
CA VAL A 50 -11.44 0.71 22.71
C VAL A 50 -10.18 1.28 23.38
N VAL A 51 -9.58 2.32 22.83
CA VAL A 51 -8.40 2.97 23.42
C VAL A 51 -8.71 3.53 24.80
N VAL A 52 -9.85 4.21 24.98
CA VAL A 52 -10.28 4.74 26.29
C VAL A 52 -10.45 3.61 27.31
N VAL A 53 -11.09 2.50 26.93
CA VAL A 53 -11.27 1.34 27.82
C VAL A 53 -9.91 0.76 28.24
N VAL A 54 -8.96 0.61 27.31
CA VAL A 54 -7.61 0.12 27.64
C VAL A 54 -6.90 1.06 28.62
N VAL A 55 -6.98 2.38 28.43
CA VAL A 55 -6.38 3.36 29.35
C VAL A 55 -6.99 3.23 30.75
N VAL A 56 -8.32 3.10 30.86
CA VAL A 56 -9.00 2.92 32.15
C VAL A 56 -8.52 1.64 32.84
N VAL A 57 -8.41 0.53 32.12
CA VAL A 57 -7.91 -0.74 32.67
C VAL A 57 -6.48 -0.59 33.20
N VAL A 58 -5.59 0.07 32.44
CA VAL A 58 -4.20 0.33 32.87
C VAL A 58 -4.18 1.17 34.16
N VAL A 59 -4.99 2.22 34.25
CA VAL A 59 -5.09 3.05 35.47
C VAL A 59 -5.55 2.23 36.66
N VAL A 60 -6.57 1.38 36.49
CA VAL A 60 -7.06 0.48 37.57
C VAL A 60 -5.95 -0.47 38.03
N VAL A 61 -5.21 -1.08 37.10
CA VAL A 61 -4.08 -1.97 37.43
C VAL A 61 -3.00 -1.23 38.22
N VAL A 62 -2.63 -0.01 37.81
CA VAL A 62 -1.64 0.82 38.54
C VAL A 62 -2.13 1.13 39.95
N VAL A 63 -3.40 1.50 40.12
CA VAL A 63 -3.99 1.75 41.45
C VAL A 63 -3.93 0.50 42.32
N VAL A 64 -4.29 -0.68 41.80
CA VAL A 64 -4.22 -1.95 42.53
C VAL A 64 -2.78 -2.24 42.96
N VAL A 65 -1.80 -2.08 42.07
CA VAL A 65 -0.38 -2.29 42.40
C VAL A 65 0.08 -1.35 43.53
N VAL A 66 -0.29 -0.07 43.46
CA VAL A 66 0.05 0.90 44.52
C VAL A 66 -0.57 0.49 45.85
N VAL A 67 -1.84 0.07 45.87
CA VAL A 67 -2.50 -0.42 47.08
C VAL A 67 -1.78 -1.64 47.65
N VAL A 68 -1.42 -2.61 46.82
CA VAL A 68 -0.67 -3.80 47.25
C VAL A 68 0.68 -3.41 47.86
N VAL A 69 1.43 -2.51 47.24
CA VAL A 69 2.72 -2.02 47.78
C VAL A 69 2.54 -1.35 49.14
N VAL A 70 1.51 -0.52 49.30
CA VAL A 70 1.20 0.14 50.59
C VAL A 70 0.85 -0.89 51.67
N VAL A 71 0.04 -1.89 51.34
CA VAL A 71 -0.33 -2.96 52.29
C VAL A 71 0.89 -3.78 52.71
N VAL A 72 1.76 -4.15 51.76
CA VAL A 72 2.99 -4.90 52.05
C VAL A 72 3.95 -4.07 52.91
N ALA A 73 4.11 -2.78 52.60
CA ALA A 73 4.92 -1.88 53.39
C ALA A 73 4.38 -1.73 54.82
N ALA A 74 3.06 -1.54 54.99
CA ALA A 74 2.41 -1.47 56.29
C ALA A 74 2.60 -2.78 57.09
N ALA A 75 2.42 -3.94 56.46
CA ALA A 75 2.66 -5.23 57.08
C ALA A 75 4.12 -5.40 57.53
N ALA A 76 5.08 -5.00 56.70
CA ALA A 76 6.50 -5.04 57.05
C ALA A 76 6.82 -4.14 58.26
N VAL A 77 6.24 -2.93 58.32
CA VAL A 77 6.39 -2.03 59.48
C VAL A 77 5.83 -2.67 60.75
N VAL A 78 4.65 -3.30 60.68
CA VAL A 78 4.05 -4.02 61.82
C VAL A 78 4.98 -5.14 62.31
N VAL A 79 5.55 -5.94 61.40
CA VAL A 79 6.49 -7.01 61.74
C VAL A 79 7.74 -6.46 62.44
N VAL A 80 8.29 -5.34 61.96
CA VAL A 80 9.44 -4.67 62.60
C VAL A 80 9.08 -4.19 64.00
N ILE A 81 7.92 -3.55 64.19
CA ILE A 81 7.45 -3.10 65.50
C ILE A 81 7.32 -4.29 66.46
N VAL A 82 6.68 -5.38 66.04
CA VAL A 82 6.55 -6.59 66.85
C VAL A 82 7.91 -7.17 67.22
N ALA A 83 8.85 -7.25 66.27
CA ALA A 83 10.20 -7.73 66.54
C ALA A 83 10.93 -6.85 67.57
N VAL A 84 10.82 -5.53 67.47
CA VAL A 84 11.40 -4.59 68.45
C VAL A 84 10.79 -4.78 69.83
N VAL A 85 9.46 -4.91 69.92
CA VAL A 85 8.76 -5.17 71.19
C VAL A 85 9.25 -6.48 71.83
N VAL A 86 9.37 -7.55 71.05
CA VAL A 86 9.90 -8.85 71.54
C VAL A 86 11.32 -8.70 72.07
N VAL A 87 12.21 -8.01 71.36
CA VAL A 87 13.60 -7.77 71.79
C VAL A 87 13.65 -6.97 73.10
N VAL A 88 12.82 -5.92 73.24
CA VAL A 88 12.75 -5.11 74.46
C VAL A 88 12.25 -5.94 75.64
N VAL A 89 11.19 -6.74 75.46
CA VAL A 89 10.64 -7.60 76.51
C VAL A 89 11.66 -8.65 76.96
N VAL A 90 12.33 -9.34 76.03
CA VAL A 90 13.35 -10.34 76.34
C VAL A 90 14.57 -9.72 77.03
N SER A 91 15.03 -8.55 76.55
CA SER A 91 16.17 -7.83 77.16
C SER A 91 15.84 -7.29 78.55
N GLY A 92 14.59 -6.86 78.77
CA GLY A 92 14.09 -6.42 80.08
C GLY A 92 14.02 -7.58 81.08
N LEU A 93 13.52 -8.74 80.66
CA LEU A 93 13.47 -9.96 81.49
C LEU A 93 14.87 -10.51 81.80
N GLY A 94 15.83 -10.38 80.89
CA GLY A 94 17.22 -10.84 81.09
C GLY A 94 17.98 -10.09 82.19
N LYS A 95 17.68 -8.81 82.43
CA LYS A 95 18.32 -8.01 83.49
C LYS A 95 17.84 -8.39 84.90
N VAL A 96 16.67 -9.02 85.03
CA VAL A 96 16.13 -9.44 86.35
C VAL A 96 16.84 -10.71 86.87
N LYS A 97 17.43 -11.53 85.99
CA LYS A 97 18.11 -12.77 86.37
C LYS A 97 19.59 -12.59 86.77
N ALA A 98 20.22 -11.49 86.38
CA ALA A 98 21.63 -11.20 86.71
C ALA A 98 21.84 -10.62 88.12
N VAL A 99 20.77 -10.19 88.81
CA VAL A 99 20.86 -9.73 90.21
C VAL A 99 20.68 -10.88 91.21
N PHE A 100 20.23 -12.06 90.77
CA PHE A 100 19.93 -13.21 91.64
C PHE A 100 20.94 -14.38 91.55
N HIS A 101 22.14 -14.15 90.99
CA HIS A 101 23.23 -15.15 90.98
C HIS A 101 24.59 -14.56 91.36
N GLY A 102 24.57 -13.53 92.22
CA GLY A 102 25.75 -12.97 92.87
C GLY A 102 26.14 -13.68 94.17
N THR A 103 26.02 -15.01 94.26
CA THR A 103 26.74 -15.83 95.27
C THR A 103 26.49 -17.30 94.94
N VAL A 104 27.49 -17.99 94.39
CA VAL A 104 27.98 -19.30 94.82
C VAL A 104 29.15 -19.65 93.89
N LEU A 105 30.34 -19.63 94.49
CA LEU A 105 31.59 -20.15 93.97
C LEU A 105 31.41 -21.60 93.55
N CYS A 106 31.90 -21.97 92.36
CA CYS A 106 32.62 -23.24 92.17
C CYS A 106 33.45 -23.23 90.88
N ARG A 107 34.69 -23.67 91.05
CA ARG A 107 35.85 -23.63 90.17
C ARG A 107 35.94 -24.96 89.42
N PHE A 108 35.87 -24.98 88.09
CA PHE A 108 36.28 -26.15 87.28
C PHE A 108 37.00 -25.73 85.98
N PRO A 109 38.06 -26.44 85.56
CA PRO A 109 38.98 -26.07 84.48
C PRO A 109 38.51 -26.62 83.10
N PRO A 110 39.19 -26.28 81.99
CA PRO A 110 38.58 -26.21 80.66
C PRO A 110 38.61 -27.54 79.91
N ARG A 111 37.57 -27.82 79.14
CA ARG A 111 37.61 -28.81 78.05
C ARG A 111 37.29 -28.13 76.73
N HIS A 112 38.28 -28.19 75.84
CA HIS A 112 38.20 -27.92 74.41
C HIS A 112 36.92 -28.50 73.80
N PHE A 113 36.12 -27.65 73.14
CA PHE A 113 35.15 -28.11 72.16
C PHE A 113 35.21 -27.20 70.93
N ILE A 114 35.75 -27.80 69.86
CA ILE A 114 35.75 -27.25 68.50
C ILE A 114 34.29 -27.20 68.05
N ARG A 115 33.76 -26.01 67.78
CA ARG A 115 32.49 -25.84 67.07
C ARG A 115 32.71 -24.98 65.84
N LYS A 116 32.54 -25.63 64.69
CA LYS A 116 32.58 -25.07 63.32
C LYS A 116 31.82 -23.75 63.25
N GLN A 117 32.50 -22.71 62.75
CA GLN A 117 31.85 -21.55 62.18
C GLN A 117 31.18 -21.98 60.86
N ALA A 118 29.85 -22.01 60.85
CA ALA A 118 29.09 -21.91 59.61
C ALA A 118 28.97 -20.42 59.29
N SER A 119 29.88 -19.97 58.41
CA SER A 119 29.84 -18.68 57.74
C SER A 119 28.68 -18.69 56.74
N GLU A 120 27.52 -18.18 57.14
CA GLU A 120 26.44 -17.87 56.22
C GLU A 120 26.69 -16.47 55.64
N ASN A 121 27.63 -16.41 54.70
CA ASN A 121 27.91 -15.20 53.94
C ASN A 121 26.85 -15.07 52.85
N ARG A 122 26.08 -13.99 52.96
CA ARG A 122 25.40 -13.31 51.86
C ARG A 122 26.21 -13.41 50.57
N SER A 123 25.63 -14.00 49.53
CA SER A 123 25.97 -13.65 48.16
C SER A 123 24.68 -13.41 47.39
N LEU A 124 24.31 -12.14 47.34
CA LEU A 124 23.32 -11.56 46.44
C LEU A 124 23.78 -11.84 45.00
N TYR A 125 23.32 -12.93 44.41
CA TYR A 125 23.36 -13.09 42.97
C TYR A 125 22.32 -12.16 42.35
N PHE A 126 22.80 -10.96 42.02
CA PHE A 126 22.72 -10.38 40.67
C PHE A 126 21.68 -11.04 39.76
N VAL A 127 20.45 -10.50 39.77
CA VAL A 127 19.53 -10.63 38.64
C VAL A 127 19.68 -9.36 37.81
N SER A 128 20.70 -9.37 36.94
CA SER A 128 20.77 -8.46 35.81
C SER A 128 19.67 -8.85 34.82
N PHE A 129 18.53 -8.18 34.90
CA PHE A 129 17.64 -8.09 33.74
C PHE A 129 18.29 -7.14 32.73
N LEU A 130 19.11 -7.71 31.84
CA LEU A 130 19.38 -7.14 30.53
C LEU A 130 18.12 -7.28 29.68
N PHE A 131 17.28 -6.25 29.66
CA PHE A 131 16.46 -5.92 28.51
C PHE A 131 16.89 -4.52 28.03
N HIS A 132 17.98 -4.50 27.28
CA HIS A 132 18.26 -3.46 26.30
C HIS A 132 18.05 -4.11 24.93
N ASP A 133 16.82 -4.11 24.43
CA ASP A 133 16.58 -4.07 23.00
C ASP A 133 15.92 -2.74 22.69
N ALA A 134 16.81 -1.77 22.46
CA ALA A 134 16.49 -0.51 21.83
C ALA A 134 15.97 -0.82 20.41
N VAL A 135 14.66 -0.71 20.23
CA VAL A 135 14.07 -0.59 18.91
C VAL A 135 14.56 0.74 18.33
N ASN A 136 15.62 0.65 17.54
CA ASN A 136 16.16 1.73 16.74
C ASN A 136 15.17 2.01 15.59
N MET A 137 14.12 2.79 15.87
CA MET A 137 13.28 3.36 14.82
C MET A 137 13.95 4.64 14.28
N PRO A 138 14.04 4.81 12.95
CA PRO A 138 14.51 6.04 12.37
C PRO A 138 13.57 7.19 12.75
N ARG A 139 14.17 8.21 13.35
CA ARG A 139 13.63 9.53 13.63
C ARG A 139 12.95 10.08 12.37
N ALA A 140 11.62 10.02 12.32
CA ALA A 140 10.85 10.74 11.33
C ALA A 140 11.14 12.24 11.47
N GLN A 141 11.55 12.86 10.36
CA GLN A 141 11.76 14.30 10.28
C GLN A 141 10.42 15.01 10.56
N PRO A 142 10.42 16.10 11.35
CA PRO A 142 9.23 16.92 11.49
C PRO A 142 8.90 17.53 10.13
N LEU A 143 7.75 17.13 9.58
CA LEU A 143 7.14 17.84 8.46
C LEU A 143 6.93 19.30 8.87
N PRO A 144 7.20 20.27 7.97
CA PRO A 144 6.93 21.67 8.26
C PRO A 144 5.45 21.84 8.60
N ILE A 145 5.20 22.51 9.72
CA ILE A 145 3.89 22.97 10.15
C ILE A 145 3.37 23.91 9.07
N ILE A 146 2.51 23.39 8.18
CA ILE A 146 1.70 24.21 7.29
C ILE A 146 0.68 24.91 8.19
N ASN A 147 0.95 26.19 8.44
CA ASN A 147 0.03 27.09 9.12
C ASN A 147 -1.37 26.95 8.51
N GLY A 148 -2.32 26.58 9.36
CA GLY A 148 -3.73 26.47 9.02
C GLY A 148 -4.31 27.84 8.66
N ASN A 149 -4.33 28.14 7.37
CA ASN A 149 -5.29 29.09 6.82
C ASN A 149 -6.58 28.35 6.50
N ARG A 150 -7.53 28.49 7.43
CA ARG A 150 -8.98 28.63 7.25
C ARG A 150 -9.54 28.08 5.92
N PRO A 151 -10.41 27.05 5.94
CA PRO A 151 -11.09 26.59 4.73
C PRO A 151 -12.00 27.71 4.22
N SER A 152 -11.50 28.46 3.25
CA SER A 152 -12.31 29.35 2.43
C SER A 152 -13.17 28.45 1.57
N ALA A 153 -14.48 28.70 1.59
CA ALA A 153 -15.49 28.01 0.79
C ALA A 153 -14.98 27.76 -0.64
N PRO A 154 -15.33 26.61 -1.27
CA PRO A 154 -14.86 26.27 -2.60
C PRO A 154 -15.26 27.40 -3.56
N ARG A 155 -14.28 28.22 -3.95
CA ARG A 155 -14.45 29.25 -4.95
C ARG A 155 -14.68 28.51 -6.27
N THR A 156 -15.94 28.46 -6.68
CA THR A 156 -16.33 28.02 -8.01
C THR A 156 -15.72 29.00 -9.00
N THR A 157 -14.52 28.69 -9.47
CA THR A 157 -13.87 29.41 -10.55
C THR A 157 -14.63 29.06 -11.82
N THR A 158 -15.60 29.88 -12.17
CA THR A 158 -16.30 29.82 -13.45
C THR A 158 -15.33 30.29 -14.53
N THR A 159 -14.42 29.41 -14.94
CA THR A 159 -13.54 29.68 -16.09
C THR A 159 -14.43 29.78 -17.31
N THR A 160 -14.56 30.98 -17.87
CA THR A 160 -15.22 31.22 -19.16
C THR A 160 -14.35 30.60 -20.25
N THR A 161 -14.59 29.32 -20.53
CA THR A 161 -13.79 28.53 -21.47
C THR A 161 -14.22 28.86 -22.89
N THR A 162 -13.32 29.47 -23.67
CA THR A 162 -13.39 29.47 -25.14
C THR A 162 -13.65 28.03 -25.60
N PRO A 163 -14.60 27.77 -26.51
CA PRO A 163 -14.93 26.42 -26.93
C PRO A 163 -13.69 25.72 -27.48
N ILE A 164 -13.19 24.73 -26.73
CA ILE A 164 -12.05 23.91 -27.14
C ILE A 164 -12.48 23.14 -28.39
N PRO A 165 -11.74 23.21 -29.50
CA PRO A 165 -12.09 22.49 -30.71
C PRO A 165 -12.15 20.97 -30.42
N PRO A 166 -13.08 20.24 -31.03
CA PRO A 166 -13.18 18.80 -30.85
C PRO A 166 -11.90 18.13 -31.38
N PHE A 167 -11.38 17.18 -30.61
CA PHE A 167 -10.27 16.33 -31.04
C PHE A 167 -10.83 15.15 -31.84
N VAL A 168 -10.23 14.82 -32.98
CA VAL A 168 -10.59 13.64 -33.77
C VAL A 168 -9.43 12.65 -33.64
N SER A 169 -9.69 11.47 -33.09
CA SER A 169 -8.68 10.42 -32.97
C SER A 169 -8.31 9.85 -34.35
N PRO A 170 -7.17 9.14 -34.49
CA PRO A 170 -6.81 8.44 -35.74
C PRO A 170 -7.87 7.46 -36.25
N TYR A 171 -8.79 7.04 -35.38
CA TYR A 171 -9.90 6.13 -35.69
C TYR A 171 -11.21 6.87 -36.02
N ASN A 172 -11.12 8.16 -36.33
CA ASN A 172 -12.25 9.03 -36.66
C ASN A 172 -13.28 9.21 -35.52
N CYS A 173 -12.88 8.95 -34.27
CA CYS A 173 -13.75 9.20 -33.12
C CYS A 173 -13.61 10.66 -32.67
N THR A 174 -14.74 11.37 -32.58
CA THR A 174 -14.75 12.76 -32.10
C THR A 174 -14.85 12.83 -30.58
N TYR A 175 -13.85 13.41 -29.93
CA TYR A 175 -13.84 13.69 -28.49
C TYR A 175 -14.13 15.16 -28.21
N ARG A 176 -15.12 15.40 -27.34
CA ARG A 176 -15.44 16.71 -26.78
C ARG A 176 -15.18 16.69 -25.28
N GLY A 177 -14.17 17.43 -24.84
CA GLY A 177 -13.80 17.53 -23.43
C GLY A 177 -12.35 17.92 -23.22
N LEU A 178 -11.95 18.03 -21.96
CA LEU A 178 -10.55 18.15 -21.58
C LEU A 178 -9.89 16.77 -21.72
N ARG A 179 -8.74 16.69 -22.40
CA ARG A 179 -7.95 15.46 -22.48
C ARG A 179 -7.22 15.25 -21.15
N SER A 180 -7.04 13.99 -20.76
CA SER A 180 -6.29 13.67 -19.55
C SER A 180 -4.79 13.84 -19.79
N ASN A 181 -4.05 14.18 -18.73
CA ASN A 181 -2.60 14.24 -18.81
C ASN A 181 -1.99 12.82 -18.84
N LEU A 182 -0.73 12.70 -19.28
CA LEU A 182 -0.05 11.40 -19.42
C LEU A 182 -0.07 10.56 -18.13
N GLN A 183 0.11 11.20 -16.97
CA GLN A 183 0.15 10.50 -15.68
C GLN A 183 -1.24 9.98 -15.26
N GLU A 184 -2.30 10.74 -15.56
CA GLU A 184 -3.68 10.31 -15.35
C GLU A 184 -4.04 9.17 -16.31
N CYS A 185 -3.60 9.25 -17.57
CA CYS A 185 -3.77 8.18 -18.56
C CYS A 185 -3.11 6.87 -18.13
N LYS A 186 -1.95 6.91 -17.44
CA LYS A 186 -1.35 5.69 -16.86
C LYS A 186 -2.23 5.01 -15.81
N SER A 187 -3.20 5.70 -15.21
CA SER A 187 -4.16 5.12 -14.27
C SER A 187 -5.39 4.51 -14.94
N PHE A 188 -5.53 4.68 -16.26
CA PHE A 188 -6.66 4.22 -17.05
C PHE A 188 -6.36 2.88 -17.72
N GLY A 189 -7.30 1.94 -17.69
CA GLY A 189 -7.21 0.66 -18.40
C GLY A 189 -5.84 -0.02 -18.33
N ASP A 190 -5.31 -0.39 -19.50
CA ASP A 190 -3.96 -0.95 -19.65
C ASP A 190 -2.92 0.18 -19.77
N LYS A 191 -2.77 0.95 -18.68
CA LYS A 191 -1.85 2.12 -18.57
C LYS A 191 -2.05 3.18 -19.66
N GLY A 192 -3.30 3.40 -20.06
CA GLY A 192 -3.69 4.39 -21.06
C GLY A 192 -3.66 3.87 -22.49
N SER A 193 -3.42 2.57 -22.70
CA SER A 193 -3.56 1.90 -23.99
C SER A 193 -4.97 1.36 -24.20
N ASP A 194 -5.37 1.22 -25.47
CA ASP A 194 -6.58 0.50 -25.85
C ASP A 194 -6.39 -1.02 -25.68
N THR A 195 -7.39 -1.68 -25.12
CA THR A 195 -7.48 -3.14 -24.99
C THR A 195 -7.90 -3.81 -26.30
N GLN A 196 -7.74 -5.14 -26.41
CA GLN A 196 -8.21 -5.92 -27.57
C GLN A 196 -9.72 -5.84 -27.82
N ALA A 197 -10.51 -5.35 -26.85
CA ALA A 197 -11.95 -5.17 -27.03
C ALA A 197 -12.31 -3.92 -27.86
N CYS A 198 -11.34 -3.03 -28.12
CA CYS A 198 -11.54 -1.80 -28.88
C CYS A 198 -11.39 -2.03 -30.38
N ALA A 199 -12.17 -1.32 -31.20
CA ALA A 199 -12.09 -1.40 -32.65
C ALA A 199 -10.68 -1.03 -33.18
N SER A 200 -9.96 -0.15 -32.47
CA SER A 200 -8.54 0.17 -32.72
C SER A 200 -7.60 -1.05 -32.66
N LYS A 201 -8.04 -2.14 -32.03
CA LYS A 201 -7.35 -3.42 -31.89
C LYS A 201 -8.16 -4.59 -32.47
N GLY A 202 -9.18 -4.32 -33.29
CA GLY A 202 -10.03 -5.35 -33.91
C GLY A 202 -11.19 -5.87 -33.05
N GLY A 203 -11.46 -5.23 -31.91
CA GLY A 203 -12.56 -5.60 -31.01
C GLY A 203 -13.91 -4.98 -31.37
N GLN A 204 -14.91 -5.27 -30.53
CA GLN A 204 -16.32 -4.91 -30.76
C GLN A 204 -16.69 -3.46 -30.37
N PHE A 205 -15.88 -2.77 -29.55
CA PHE A 205 -16.20 -1.40 -29.12
C PHE A 205 -15.81 -0.38 -30.18
N GLY A 206 -16.78 0.35 -30.72
CA GLY A 206 -16.56 1.42 -31.69
C GLY A 206 -16.63 2.82 -31.07
N CYS A 207 -16.51 3.86 -31.91
CA CYS A 207 -16.59 5.26 -31.48
C CYS A 207 -17.90 5.60 -30.74
N ASN A 208 -19.01 4.95 -31.10
CA ASN A 208 -20.31 5.18 -30.44
C ASN A 208 -20.32 4.70 -28.98
N ASP A 209 -19.52 3.68 -28.65
CA ASP A 209 -19.42 3.13 -27.31
C ASP A 209 -18.68 4.07 -26.36
N CYS A 210 -17.76 4.89 -26.88
CA CYS A 210 -17.08 5.94 -26.13
C CYS A 210 -18.04 6.97 -25.51
N VAL A 211 -19.16 7.25 -26.20
CA VAL A 211 -20.19 8.17 -25.72
C VAL A 211 -21.19 7.45 -24.82
N ARG A 212 -21.48 6.19 -25.15
CA ARG A 212 -22.52 5.39 -24.48
C ARG A 212 -22.07 4.83 -23.14
N TYR A 213 -20.78 4.52 -22.99
CA TYR A 213 -20.23 3.79 -21.86
C TYR A 213 -19.00 4.48 -21.29
N TYR A 214 -19.09 4.87 -20.02
CA TYR A 214 -18.00 5.56 -19.33
C TYR A 214 -16.78 4.65 -19.12
N ASN A 215 -17.00 3.38 -18.83
CA ASN A 215 -15.94 2.39 -18.67
C ASN A 215 -15.25 2.08 -20.00
N VAL A 216 -15.97 2.03 -21.14
CA VAL A 216 -15.31 1.91 -22.45
C VAL A 216 -14.36 3.08 -22.67
N LYS A 217 -14.81 4.28 -22.30
CA LYS A 217 -14.04 5.51 -22.46
C LYS A 217 -12.78 5.58 -21.59
N LYS A 218 -12.79 5.06 -20.37
CA LYS A 218 -11.67 5.15 -19.42
C LYS A 218 -10.90 3.84 -19.24
N ASP A 219 -11.59 2.72 -19.14
CA ASP A 219 -10.98 1.47 -18.68
C ASP A 219 -10.61 0.54 -19.84
N TYR A 220 -11.22 0.70 -21.03
CA TYR A 220 -10.98 -0.17 -22.17
C TYR A 220 -10.31 0.52 -23.34
N CYS A 221 -10.84 1.65 -23.78
CA CYS A 221 -10.49 2.30 -25.05
C CYS A 221 -10.14 3.79 -24.90
N PRO A 222 -9.25 4.18 -23.96
CA PRO A 222 -8.96 5.58 -23.68
C PRO A 222 -8.32 6.34 -24.85
N VAL A 223 -7.57 5.67 -25.74
CA VAL A 223 -6.92 6.28 -26.91
C VAL A 223 -7.91 6.43 -28.05
N MET A 224 -8.62 5.35 -28.40
CA MET A 224 -9.67 5.37 -29.43
C MET A 224 -10.72 6.44 -29.11
N CYS A 225 -11.12 6.55 -27.84
CA CYS A 225 -12.09 7.53 -27.38
C CYS A 225 -11.53 8.96 -27.23
N GLY A 226 -10.24 9.19 -27.51
CA GLY A 226 -9.59 10.49 -27.51
C GLY A 226 -9.34 11.13 -26.14
N ILE A 227 -9.51 10.37 -25.05
CA ILE A 227 -9.18 10.83 -23.69
C ILE A 227 -7.67 10.92 -23.51
N CYS A 228 -6.95 9.92 -24.00
CA CYS A 228 -5.51 9.79 -23.87
C CYS A 228 -4.83 9.92 -25.23
N ASP A 229 -3.56 10.36 -25.20
CA ASP A 229 -2.65 10.14 -26.30
C ASP A 229 -2.21 8.67 -26.32
N ALA A 230 -1.94 8.14 -27.51
CA ALA A 230 -1.38 6.80 -27.62
C ALA A 230 -0.03 6.75 -26.88
N PRO A 231 0.22 5.73 -26.03
CA PRO A 231 1.51 5.59 -25.38
C PRO A 231 2.60 5.54 -26.46
N CYS A 232 3.77 6.10 -26.13
CA CYS A 232 4.94 6.03 -27.01
C CYS A 232 4.72 6.64 -28.41
N GLY A 233 3.87 7.67 -28.52
CA GLY A 233 3.61 8.36 -29.78
C GLY A 233 2.88 7.50 -30.81
N GLY A 234 2.19 6.43 -30.39
CA GLY A 234 1.50 5.52 -31.30
C GLY A 234 2.40 4.45 -31.93
N LYS A 235 3.57 4.17 -31.33
CA LYS A 235 4.40 3.02 -31.72
C LYS A 235 3.59 1.72 -31.65
N ILE A 236 3.65 0.90 -32.69
CA ILE A 236 2.96 -0.41 -32.76
C ILE A 236 4.03 -1.48 -32.96
N CYS A 237 3.95 -2.55 -32.16
CA CYS A 237 4.76 -3.74 -32.37
C CYS A 237 4.02 -4.68 -33.32
N VAL A 238 4.68 -5.10 -34.39
CA VAL A 238 4.12 -6.04 -35.38
C VAL A 238 4.52 -7.48 -35.04
N ASN A 239 4.05 -8.45 -35.81
CA ASN A 239 4.44 -9.87 -35.70
C ASN A 239 4.29 -10.48 -34.28
N GLY A 240 3.25 -10.06 -33.55
CA GLY A 240 2.96 -10.55 -32.20
C GLY A 240 3.79 -9.89 -31.07
N GLY A 241 4.57 -8.85 -31.37
CA GLY A 241 5.30 -8.11 -30.36
C GLY A 241 4.40 -7.40 -29.34
N ILE A 242 4.87 -7.28 -28.10
CA ILE A 242 4.15 -6.62 -27.01
C ILE A 242 4.84 -5.29 -26.67
N LEU A 243 4.13 -4.16 -26.76
CA LEU A 243 4.67 -2.84 -26.41
C LEU A 243 4.64 -2.65 -24.90
N ASN A 244 5.78 -2.30 -24.30
CA ASN A 244 5.82 -1.82 -22.92
C ASN A 244 5.53 -0.31 -22.89
N PRO A 245 4.41 0.15 -22.30
CA PRO A 245 4.03 1.57 -22.30
C PRO A 245 4.90 2.46 -21.42
N ASP A 246 5.72 1.89 -20.53
CA ASP A 246 6.62 2.65 -19.66
C ASP A 246 7.99 2.90 -20.29
N THR A 247 8.51 1.94 -21.05
CA THR A 247 9.84 2.03 -21.69
C THR A 247 9.77 2.33 -23.19
N CYS A 248 8.60 2.19 -23.81
CA CYS A 248 8.40 2.34 -25.25
C CYS A 248 9.20 1.38 -26.15
N ASN A 249 9.56 0.22 -25.57
CA ASN A 249 10.24 -0.86 -26.28
C ASN A 249 9.27 -2.01 -26.56
N CYS A 250 9.39 -2.59 -27.75
CA CYS A 250 8.67 -3.78 -28.15
C CYS A 250 9.40 -5.03 -27.65
N THR A 251 8.67 -5.95 -27.03
CA THR A 251 9.14 -7.31 -26.76
C THR A 251 8.71 -8.20 -27.91
N CYS A 252 9.65 -8.57 -28.78
CA CYS A 252 9.38 -9.34 -29.98
C CYS A 252 9.34 -10.84 -29.70
N THR A 253 8.43 -11.53 -30.37
CA THR A 253 8.41 -13.00 -30.39
C THR A 253 9.45 -13.47 -31.41
N PRO A 254 10.42 -14.33 -31.04
CA PRO A 254 11.34 -14.91 -32.01
C PRO A 254 10.58 -15.59 -33.15
N PRO A 255 11.03 -15.52 -34.40
CA PRO A 255 12.34 -15.01 -34.86
C PRO A 255 12.40 -13.49 -35.12
N TYR A 256 11.41 -12.71 -34.71
CA TYR A 256 11.38 -11.28 -35.00
C TYR A 256 12.22 -10.44 -34.02
N TYR A 257 12.80 -9.36 -34.52
CA TYR A 257 13.61 -8.40 -33.75
C TYR A 257 13.46 -6.95 -34.29
N GLY A 258 14.23 -6.03 -33.74
CA GLY A 258 14.17 -4.60 -34.07
C GLY A 258 13.16 -3.82 -33.20
N ASP A 259 13.11 -2.50 -33.39
CA ASP A 259 12.34 -1.60 -32.51
C ASP A 259 10.83 -1.82 -32.55
N THR A 260 10.31 -2.36 -33.67
CA THR A 260 8.88 -2.63 -33.91
C THR A 260 8.59 -4.11 -34.13
N CYS A 261 9.59 -5.00 -34.02
CA CYS A 261 9.48 -6.42 -34.37
C CYS A 261 9.16 -6.70 -35.86
N ALA A 262 9.48 -5.76 -36.74
CA ALA A 262 9.27 -5.91 -38.18
C ALA A 262 10.37 -6.75 -38.85
N GLU A 263 11.57 -6.76 -38.27
CA GLU A 263 12.72 -7.48 -38.83
C GLU A 263 12.65 -8.96 -38.41
N HIS A 264 12.93 -9.87 -39.34
CA HIS A 264 12.92 -11.31 -39.11
C HIS A 264 14.36 -11.82 -39.11
N SER A 265 14.78 -12.60 -38.12
CA SER A 265 16.12 -13.20 -38.02
C SER A 265 16.36 -14.35 -39.00
N GLY A 266 15.50 -14.48 -40.02
CA GLY A 266 15.76 -15.33 -41.16
C GLY A 266 16.80 -14.60 -41.97
N ALA A 267 18.07 -14.79 -41.61
CA ALA A 267 19.07 -14.84 -42.64
C ALA A 267 18.50 -15.80 -43.68
N TYR A 268 18.31 -15.29 -44.90
CA TYR A 268 18.49 -16.15 -46.04
C TYR A 268 19.84 -16.83 -45.77
N ASP A 269 19.80 -18.10 -45.40
CA ASP A 269 20.82 -19.01 -45.89
C ASP A 269 20.62 -18.89 -47.40
N ASP A 270 21.31 -17.91 -47.98
CA ASP A 270 21.59 -17.82 -49.39
C ASP A 270 22.67 -18.88 -49.55
N ASP A 271 22.24 -20.14 -49.59
CA ASP A 271 22.96 -21.17 -50.32
C ASP A 271 23.03 -20.67 -51.76
N GLY A 272 24.00 -19.79 -51.99
CA GLY A 272 24.51 -19.43 -53.29
C GLY A 272 24.94 -20.70 -54.00
N GLU A 273 23.96 -21.36 -54.61
CA GLU A 273 24.20 -22.10 -55.81
C GLU A 273 24.36 -21.03 -56.89
N ASP A 274 25.63 -20.71 -57.17
CA ASP A 274 26.09 -20.20 -58.45
C ASP A 274 25.46 -21.07 -59.56
N TYR A 275 24.29 -20.66 -60.04
CA TYR A 275 23.88 -21.01 -61.39
C TYR A 275 24.61 -20.01 -62.29
N ASP A 276 25.82 -20.41 -62.67
CA ASP A 276 26.43 -20.01 -63.94
C ASP A 276 25.49 -20.53 -65.06
N ASP A 277 24.34 -19.88 -65.25
CA ASP A 277 23.59 -19.97 -66.50
C ASP A 277 24.25 -18.98 -67.45
N ASP A 278 25.29 -19.52 -68.09
CA ASP A 278 25.83 -19.04 -69.35
C ASP A 278 24.66 -18.65 -70.28
N ASP A 279 24.79 -17.45 -70.84
CA ASP A 279 24.52 -17.09 -72.23
C ASP A 279 23.58 -18.03 -72.99
N ASP A 280 22.43 -17.50 -73.41
CA ASP A 280 21.80 -17.67 -74.72
C ASP A 280 20.41 -17.00 -74.60
N ASP A 281 20.29 -15.74 -75.01
CA ASP A 281 19.93 -15.34 -76.37
C ASP A 281 18.42 -15.02 -76.44
N ASP A 282 18.14 -13.90 -77.11
CA ASP A 282 16.90 -13.59 -77.83
C ASP A 282 15.65 -13.35 -76.95
N ASP A 283 14.77 -12.39 -77.17
CA ASP A 283 14.56 -11.37 -78.19
C ASP A 283 13.26 -10.66 -77.73
N ASP A 284 13.03 -9.47 -78.28
CA ASP A 284 11.70 -8.89 -78.55
C ASP A 284 10.81 -8.52 -77.32
N ASP A 285 10.70 -7.23 -77.00
CA ASP A 285 9.81 -6.25 -77.63
C ASP A 285 8.43 -6.16 -76.95
N ASP A 286 7.92 -4.93 -77.01
CA ASP A 286 6.55 -4.45 -76.75
C ASP A 286 6.17 -4.14 -75.28
N ASP A 287 5.96 -2.86 -74.93
CA ASP A 287 4.69 -2.11 -75.09
C ASP A 287 3.55 -2.82 -74.30
N ASP A 288 2.69 -2.22 -73.47
CA ASP A 288 2.10 -0.90 -73.37
C ASP A 288 1.49 -0.79 -71.94
N GLY A 289 1.46 0.36 -71.27
CA GLY A 289 0.31 1.26 -71.35
C GLY A 289 -0.87 0.87 -70.42
N TYR A 290 -1.36 1.86 -69.64
CA TYR A 290 -2.60 1.87 -68.84
C TYR A 290 -2.58 1.21 -67.44
N GLY A 291 -3.11 1.81 -66.37
CA GLY A 291 -3.91 3.02 -66.27
C GLY A 291 -4.12 3.47 -64.81
N LYS A 292 -4.28 4.79 -64.65
CA LYS A 292 -4.71 5.49 -63.44
C LYS A 292 -6.13 5.07 -63.06
N GLY A 293 -6.30 4.47 -61.88
CA GLY A 293 -7.59 4.31 -61.21
C GLY A 293 -7.71 5.20 -60.00
N LEU A 294 -8.28 6.40 -60.18
CA LEU A 294 -8.86 7.21 -59.10
C LEU A 294 -10.07 6.48 -58.51
N ILE A 295 -10.11 6.22 -57.20
CA ILE A 295 -11.39 5.95 -56.52
C ILE A 295 -11.50 6.85 -55.29
N ALA A 296 -12.56 7.64 -55.33
CA ALA A 296 -12.96 8.66 -54.40
C ALA A 296 -13.52 8.07 -53.09
N ALA A 297 -13.39 8.89 -52.05
CA ALA A 297 -13.94 8.72 -50.72
C ALA A 297 -15.48 8.61 -50.70
N SER A 298 -15.99 7.91 -49.69
CA SER A 298 -17.29 8.14 -49.07
C SER A 298 -17.18 7.84 -47.58
#